data_AF-A0A535S8I9-F1
#
_entry.id   AF-A0A535S8I9-F1
#
_cell.length_a   1.000
_cell.length_b   1.000
_cell.length_c   1.000
_cell.angle_alpha   90.00
_cell.angle_beta   90.00
_cell.angle_gamma   90.00
#
_symmetry.space_group_name_H-M   'P 1'
#
loop_
_entity.id
_entity.type
_entity.pdbx_description
1 polymer ?
#
loop_
_entity_poly.entity_id
_entity_poly.type
_entity_poly.pdbx_seq_one_letter_code
_entity_poly.pdbx_strand_id
1 'polypeptide(L)'
;MDPSFVRVFLRRLAAGGISAIAIGSASLSTPAVVSSVAIHPLVSDAVFISADGTPPSEAACNAVGRRCFNPTAMANSYNYAGLHASGNKGQGKTIAVVDSFGSSTIREDLAVFNTAFGLPHLCGETGANDPSANCSSTTSPRFDIVRIQGGPPPVPPPPSNGTGLEAHNLWDLEVSLDVEWAHATAPLANIMLVETPTAEVLGVQGFQQMMNAEQALIDSGRVDVISQSFGSGEGAFNNGLASLKQLRQSFVDAQAHKVSVFASSGDGGSTNAMKTRA
;
A
#
# COMPACT_ATOMS: atom_id res chain seq x y z
N MET A 1 33.78 10.34 57.84
CA MET A 1 34.87 10.94 57.06
C MET A 1 34.45 10.91 55.59
N ASP A 2 33.84 11.99 55.13
CA ASP A 2 34.06 12.51 53.76
C ASP A 2 35.48 13.14 53.76
N PRO A 3 36.25 13.32 52.66
CA PRO A 3 35.76 13.93 51.41
C PRO A 3 36.36 13.45 50.07
N SER A 4 35.66 13.84 49.02
CA SER A 4 36.11 14.11 47.64
C SER A 4 37.42 14.93 47.56
N PHE A 5 38.28 14.72 46.53
CA PHE A 5 38.78 15.77 45.60
C PHE A 5 39.97 15.42 44.66
N VAL A 6 39.92 16.05 43.46
CA VAL A 6 40.99 16.63 42.60
C VAL A 6 41.95 15.71 41.82
N ARG A 7 42.03 15.94 40.49
CA ARG A 7 43.26 16.42 39.80
C ARG A 7 42.99 17.10 38.45
N VAL A 8 43.05 18.43 38.51
CA VAL A 8 43.30 19.39 37.43
C VAL A 8 44.75 19.27 36.96
N PHE A 9 45.01 19.37 35.66
CA PHE A 9 46.31 19.74 35.12
C PHE A 9 46.20 21.00 34.26
N LEU A 10 46.70 22.12 34.81
CA LEU A 10 47.10 23.31 34.05
C LEU A 10 48.47 23.07 33.40
N ARG A 11 48.66 23.50 32.14
CA ARG A 11 49.99 23.81 31.59
C ARG A 11 50.03 25.24 31.03
N ARG A 12 50.72 26.07 31.82
CA ARG A 12 51.63 27.21 31.57
C ARG A 12 51.51 28.07 30.29
N LEU A 13 51.50 29.38 30.56
CA LEU A 13 51.73 30.55 29.69
C LEU A 13 53.14 30.59 29.06
N ALA A 14 53.22 31.20 27.86
CA ALA A 14 54.33 32.06 27.46
C ALA A 14 53.81 33.17 26.51
N ALA A 15 54.14 34.42 26.84
CA ALA A 15 53.80 35.62 26.11
C ALA A 15 54.76 35.84 24.92
N GLY A 16 54.26 36.41 23.82
CA GLY A 16 55.10 36.86 22.72
C GLY A 16 54.34 37.73 21.72
N GLY A 17 54.63 39.03 21.72
CA GLY A 17 54.56 39.90 20.54
C GLY A 17 53.19 40.44 20.12
N ILE A 18 52.94 41.70 20.44
CA ILE A 18 51.98 42.54 19.72
C ILE A 18 52.59 42.86 18.36
N SER A 19 51.94 42.42 17.28
CA SER A 19 52.07 43.03 15.96
C SER A 19 50.67 43.17 15.36
N ALA A 20 50.23 44.41 15.28
CA ALA A 20 49.03 44.80 14.55
C ALA A 20 49.31 44.82 13.04
N ILE A 21 48.23 44.80 12.25
CA ILE A 21 48.11 44.96 10.77
C ILE A 21 48.07 43.61 10.03
N ALA A 22 47.06 43.21 9.25
CA ALA A 22 45.80 43.80 8.82
C ALA A 22 44.72 42.71 8.77
N ILE A 23 43.48 43.06 9.11
CA ILE A 23 42.31 42.19 8.97
C ILE A 23 42.01 42.04 7.48
N GLY A 24 42.52 40.97 6.87
CA GLY A 24 41.94 40.46 5.64
C GLY A 24 40.61 39.82 5.99
N SER A 25 39.51 40.45 5.57
CA SER A 25 38.17 39.89 5.66
C SER A 25 38.09 38.62 4.81
N ALA A 26 38.58 37.50 5.33
CA ALA A 26 38.22 36.19 4.83
C ALA A 26 36.77 35.97 5.26
N SER A 27 35.85 36.24 4.33
CA SER A 27 34.45 35.86 4.46
C SER A 27 34.39 34.36 4.69
N LEU A 28 34.24 33.94 5.96
CA LEU A 28 33.85 32.60 6.31
C LEU A 28 32.46 32.39 5.72
N SER A 29 32.39 31.73 4.56
CA SER A 29 31.14 31.23 4.01
C SER A 29 30.55 30.30 5.05
N THR A 30 29.48 30.72 5.72
CA THR A 30 28.66 29.80 6.49
C THR A 30 28.24 28.67 5.55
N PRO A 31 28.37 27.38 5.92
CA PRO A 31 27.77 26.33 5.14
C PRO A 31 26.28 26.67 5.04
N ALA A 32 25.77 26.74 3.81
CA ALA A 32 24.35 26.95 3.60
C ALA A 32 23.61 25.87 4.39
N VAL A 33 22.81 26.28 5.37
CA VAL A 33 21.83 25.40 5.98
C VAL A 33 20.85 25.10 4.86
N VAL A 34 21.06 23.98 4.17
CA VAL A 34 20.05 23.41 3.30
C VAL A 34 18.91 23.09 4.24
N SER A 35 17.88 23.94 4.27
CA SER A 35 16.62 23.57 4.88
C SER A 35 16.21 22.27 4.21
N SER A 36 16.06 21.20 5.00
CA SER A 36 15.46 19.98 4.50
C SER A 36 14.14 20.39 3.85
N VAL A 37 14.02 20.18 2.54
CA VAL A 37 12.72 20.34 1.88
C VAL A 37 11.80 19.38 2.62
N ALA A 38 10.82 19.91 3.35
CA ALA A 38 9.77 19.10 3.94
C ALA A 38 8.95 18.58 2.76
N ILE A 39 9.26 17.35 2.33
CA ILE A 39 8.48 16.64 1.34
C ILE A 39 7.17 16.27 2.04
N HIS A 40 6.12 17.01 1.73
CA HIS A 40 4.77 16.63 2.12
C HIS A 40 4.21 15.74 1.01
N PRO A 41 3.93 14.44 1.26
CA PRO A 41 3.03 13.72 0.36
C PRO A 41 1.72 14.50 0.26
N LEU A 42 1.13 14.56 -0.94
CA LEU A 42 -0.06 15.37 -1.19
C LEU A 42 -1.24 14.93 -0.32
N VAL A 43 -1.31 13.63 0.02
CA VAL A 43 -2.17 13.01 1.03
C VAL A 43 -1.43 11.76 1.52
N SER A 44 -1.27 11.56 2.82
CA SER A 44 -0.76 10.29 3.39
C SER A 44 -1.57 9.86 4.61
N ASP A 45 -2.79 10.34 4.73
CA ASP A 45 -3.61 10.16 5.90
C ASP A 45 -5.06 9.84 5.51
N ALA A 46 -5.65 8.90 6.25
CA ALA A 46 -7.07 8.64 6.24
C ALA A 46 -7.69 9.33 7.46
N VAL A 47 -8.91 9.85 7.31
CA VAL A 47 -9.70 10.37 8.43
C VAL A 47 -10.93 9.51 8.57
N PHE A 48 -11.04 8.86 9.72
CA PHE A 48 -12.24 8.15 10.10
C PHE A 48 -13.38 9.15 10.36
N ILE A 49 -14.49 8.99 9.65
CA ILE A 49 -15.68 9.86 9.78
C ILE A 49 -16.71 9.22 10.70
N SER A 50 -17.09 7.97 10.41
CA SER A 50 -18.14 7.24 11.12
C SER A 50 -17.98 5.73 10.93
N ALA A 51 -18.51 4.96 11.88
CA ALA A 51 -18.58 3.48 11.81
C ALA A 51 -19.91 3.00 11.19
N ASP A 52 -20.62 3.87 10.47
CA ASP A 52 -21.89 3.50 9.86
C ASP A 52 -21.64 2.72 8.57
N GLY A 53 -22.51 1.73 8.30
CA GLY A 53 -22.51 1.00 7.03
C GLY A 53 -23.04 1.83 5.86
N THR A 54 -22.87 3.15 5.89
CA THR A 54 -23.30 4.06 4.83
C THR A 54 -22.11 4.94 4.46
N PRO A 55 -21.64 4.91 3.20
CA PRO A 55 -20.53 5.75 2.80
C PRO A 55 -20.77 7.23 3.13
N PRO A 56 -19.74 7.97 3.55
CA PRO A 56 -19.90 9.33 4.02
C PRO A 56 -20.43 10.23 2.90
N SER A 57 -21.39 11.09 3.24
CA SER A 57 -21.84 12.14 2.32
C SER A 57 -20.73 13.18 2.09
N GLU A 58 -20.80 13.89 0.96
CA GLU A 58 -19.87 14.99 0.68
C GLU A 58 -19.91 16.07 1.79
N ALA A 59 -21.06 16.29 2.43
CA ALA A 59 -21.17 17.20 3.57
C ALA A 59 -20.38 16.70 4.80
N ALA A 60 -20.41 15.40 5.07
CA ALA A 60 -19.65 14.79 6.16
C ALA A 60 -18.14 14.90 5.93
N CYS A 61 -17.69 14.66 4.68
CA CYS A 61 -16.29 14.84 4.32
C CYS A 61 -15.85 16.32 4.44
N ASN A 62 -16.68 17.25 3.98
CA ASN A 62 -16.38 18.69 4.09
C ASN A 62 -16.31 19.16 5.54
N ALA A 63 -17.09 18.55 6.46
CA ALA A 63 -17.04 18.85 7.88
C ALA A 63 -15.69 18.52 8.53
N VAL A 64 -14.92 17.59 7.96
CA VAL A 64 -13.54 17.27 8.37
C VAL A 64 -12.50 17.91 7.44
N GLY A 65 -12.90 18.89 6.62
CA GLY A 65 -12.00 19.61 5.72
C GLY A 65 -11.52 18.79 4.52
N ARG A 66 -12.26 17.75 4.13
CA ARG A 66 -11.93 16.86 3.00
C ARG A 66 -13.01 16.89 1.92
N ARG A 67 -12.65 16.49 0.71
CA ARG A 67 -13.58 16.16 -0.36
C ARG A 67 -13.58 14.65 -0.56
N CYS A 68 -14.76 14.06 -0.74
CA CYS A 68 -14.87 12.65 -1.05
C CYS A 68 -15.24 12.47 -2.51
N PHE A 69 -14.76 11.37 -3.09
CA PHE A 69 -15.05 11.02 -4.47
C PHE A 69 -15.76 9.66 -4.48
N ASN A 70 -16.89 9.61 -5.17
CA ASN A 70 -17.61 8.37 -5.40
C ASN A 70 -17.27 7.79 -6.79
N PRO A 71 -17.69 6.55 -7.11
CA PRO A 71 -17.42 5.92 -8.40
C PRO A 71 -17.82 6.76 -9.61
N THR A 72 -18.98 7.43 -9.58
CA THR A 72 -19.45 8.27 -10.69
C THR A 72 -18.54 9.49 -10.89
N ALA A 73 -18.14 10.14 -9.80
CA ALA A 73 -17.22 11.28 -9.86
C ALA A 73 -15.88 10.86 -10.47
N MET A 74 -15.34 9.69 -10.11
CA MET A 74 -14.09 9.18 -10.70
C MET A 74 -14.22 8.79 -12.17
N ALA A 75 -15.30 8.10 -12.53
CA ALA A 75 -15.58 7.77 -13.93
C ALA A 75 -15.65 9.00 -14.83
N ASN A 76 -16.23 10.08 -14.34
CA ASN A 76 -16.30 11.35 -15.06
C ASN A 76 -14.94 12.07 -15.08
N SER A 77 -14.24 12.12 -13.94
CA SER A 77 -12.97 12.84 -13.81
C SER A 77 -11.87 12.25 -14.69
N TYR A 78 -11.85 10.92 -14.85
CA TYR A 78 -10.90 10.21 -15.69
C TYR A 78 -11.48 9.82 -17.06
N ASN A 79 -12.67 10.31 -17.41
CA ASN A 79 -13.33 10.12 -18.70
C ASN A 79 -13.51 8.64 -19.13
N TYR A 80 -13.65 7.71 -18.17
CA TYR A 80 -13.99 6.31 -18.47
C TYR A 80 -15.49 6.02 -18.40
N ALA A 81 -16.32 6.99 -17.98
CA ALA A 81 -17.78 6.89 -18.05
C ALA A 81 -18.28 6.64 -19.50
N GLY A 82 -17.60 7.21 -20.51
CA GLY A 82 -17.91 6.94 -21.92
C GLY A 82 -17.66 5.49 -22.34
N LEU A 83 -16.67 4.83 -21.74
CA LEU A 83 -16.41 3.40 -21.96
C LEU A 83 -17.53 2.56 -21.37
N HIS A 84 -17.96 2.87 -20.15
CA HIS A 84 -19.09 2.21 -19.49
C HIS A 84 -20.39 2.38 -20.28
N ALA A 85 -20.67 3.58 -20.78
CA ALA A 85 -21.83 3.88 -21.62
C ALA A 85 -21.80 3.12 -22.97
N SER A 86 -20.60 2.84 -23.48
CA SER A 86 -20.38 2.01 -24.68
C SER A 86 -20.43 0.51 -24.39
N GLY A 87 -20.74 0.11 -23.15
CA GLY A 87 -20.81 -1.29 -22.74
C GLY A 87 -19.46 -1.91 -22.38
N ASN A 88 -18.36 -1.17 -22.34
CA ASN A 88 -17.05 -1.68 -21.92
C ASN A 88 -16.92 -1.52 -20.41
N LYS A 89 -17.17 -2.59 -19.65
CA LYS A 89 -17.19 -2.59 -18.17
C LYS A 89 -16.32 -3.70 -17.57
N GLY A 90 -15.43 -4.32 -18.37
CA GLY A 90 -14.54 -5.39 -17.91
C GLY A 90 -15.10 -6.82 -18.11
N GLN A 91 -16.16 -6.98 -18.89
CA GLN A 91 -16.76 -8.30 -19.15
C GLN A 91 -15.71 -9.31 -19.62
N GLY A 92 -15.73 -10.50 -19.00
CA GLY A 92 -14.81 -11.58 -19.34
C GLY A 92 -13.36 -11.33 -18.94
N LYS A 93 -13.09 -10.28 -18.16
CA LYS A 93 -11.77 -10.02 -17.55
C LYS A 93 -11.78 -10.40 -16.09
N THR A 94 -10.63 -10.90 -15.62
CA THR A 94 -10.39 -11.17 -14.21
C THR A 94 -9.29 -10.24 -13.69
N ILE A 95 -9.61 -9.48 -12.65
CA ILE A 95 -8.67 -8.62 -11.92
C ILE A 95 -8.31 -9.35 -10.63
N ALA A 96 -7.02 -9.65 -10.45
CA ALA A 96 -6.47 -10.11 -9.19
C ALA A 96 -6.02 -8.89 -8.37
N VAL A 97 -6.51 -8.82 -7.14
CA VAL A 97 -6.09 -7.86 -6.12
C VAL A 97 -5.27 -8.65 -5.11
N VAL A 98 -4.00 -8.30 -4.93
CA VAL A 98 -3.08 -9.06 -4.06
C VAL A 98 -2.86 -8.29 -2.78
N ASP A 99 -3.28 -8.89 -1.66
CA ASP A 99 -3.36 -8.23 -0.36
C ASP A 99 -2.71 -9.04 0.76
N SER A 100 -2.30 -8.31 1.79
CA SER A 100 -1.90 -8.89 3.07
C SER A 100 -3.10 -9.32 3.89
N PHE A 101 -3.13 -10.58 4.28
CA PHE A 101 -4.12 -11.23 5.14
C PHE A 101 -5.56 -11.30 4.62
N GLY A 102 -6.05 -10.28 3.92
CA GLY A 102 -7.47 -10.11 3.57
C GLY A 102 -8.28 -9.40 4.66
N SER A 103 -9.60 -9.39 4.48
CA SER A 103 -10.55 -8.82 5.43
C SER A 103 -11.69 -9.77 5.72
N SER A 104 -12.05 -9.88 7.00
CA SER A 104 -13.17 -10.73 7.43
C SER A 104 -14.54 -10.14 7.05
N THR A 105 -14.61 -8.83 6.78
CA THR A 105 -15.84 -8.10 6.46
C THR A 105 -15.95 -7.74 4.98
N ILE A 106 -14.89 -7.95 4.17
CA ILE A 106 -14.83 -7.48 2.77
C ILE A 106 -16.05 -7.82 1.91
N ARG A 107 -16.67 -8.98 2.16
CA ARG A 107 -17.88 -9.39 1.45
C ARG A 107 -19.09 -8.50 1.77
N GLU A 108 -19.27 -8.18 3.05
CA GLU A 108 -20.31 -7.26 3.51
C GLU A 108 -20.01 -5.82 3.08
N ASP A 109 -18.74 -5.40 3.22
CA ASP A 109 -18.28 -4.06 2.83
C ASP A 109 -18.54 -3.81 1.33
N LEU A 110 -18.16 -4.77 0.47
CA LEU A 110 -18.44 -4.72 -0.96
C LEU A 110 -19.94 -4.68 -1.28
N ALA A 111 -20.77 -5.43 -0.56
CA ALA A 111 -22.22 -5.41 -0.75
C ALA A 111 -22.85 -4.05 -0.37
N VAL A 112 -22.40 -3.46 0.73
CA VAL A 112 -22.77 -2.12 1.16
C VAL A 112 -22.34 -1.09 0.11
N PHE A 113 -21.08 -1.14 -0.33
CA PHE A 113 -20.52 -0.25 -1.35
C PHE A 113 -21.31 -0.33 -2.67
N ASN A 114 -21.60 -1.56 -3.12
CA ASN A 114 -22.35 -1.79 -4.36
C ASN A 114 -23.76 -1.23 -4.29
N THR A 115 -24.44 -1.46 -3.17
CA THR A 115 -25.77 -0.90 -2.93
C THR A 115 -25.74 0.63 -2.91
N ALA A 116 -24.80 1.22 -2.17
CA ALA A 116 -24.70 2.66 -1.98
C ALA A 116 -24.42 3.41 -3.29
N PHE A 117 -23.63 2.81 -4.20
CA PHE A 117 -23.22 3.45 -5.46
C PHE A 117 -23.90 2.89 -6.71
N GLY A 118 -24.88 1.99 -6.55
CA GLY A 118 -25.65 1.43 -7.66
C GLY A 118 -24.81 0.57 -8.62
N LEU A 119 -23.78 -0.10 -8.09
CA LEU A 119 -22.95 -1.03 -8.84
C LEU A 119 -23.61 -2.42 -8.87
N PRO A 120 -23.35 -3.23 -9.91
CA PRO A 120 -23.84 -4.61 -9.95
C PRO A 120 -23.20 -5.43 -8.82
N HIS A 121 -24.03 -6.18 -8.10
CA HIS A 121 -23.56 -7.19 -7.16
C HIS A 121 -22.90 -8.36 -7.89
N LEU A 122 -21.83 -8.91 -7.31
CA LEU A 122 -21.12 -10.05 -7.89
C LEU A 122 -21.61 -11.35 -7.27
N CYS A 123 -21.60 -12.43 -8.05
CA CYS A 123 -21.78 -13.76 -7.44
C CYS A 123 -20.63 -14.05 -6.49
N GLY A 124 -20.93 -14.52 -5.29
CA GLY A 124 -19.94 -14.78 -4.25
C GLY A 124 -19.78 -13.63 -3.26
N GLU A 125 -20.34 -12.45 -3.55
CA GLU A 125 -20.35 -11.33 -2.61
C GLU A 125 -21.12 -11.66 -1.32
N THR A 126 -22.34 -12.22 -1.42
CA THR A 126 -23.16 -12.59 -0.26
C THR A 126 -23.61 -14.05 -0.33
N GLY A 127 -23.88 -14.67 0.83
CA GLY A 127 -24.40 -16.04 0.92
C GLY A 127 -23.85 -16.82 2.12
N ALA A 128 -24.33 -18.06 2.30
CA ALA A 128 -23.87 -18.94 3.36
C ALA A 128 -22.57 -19.68 2.98
N ASN A 129 -21.75 -20.00 3.98
CA ASN A 129 -20.41 -20.59 3.80
C ASN A 129 -19.52 -19.70 2.92
N ASP A 130 -18.48 -20.24 2.27
CA ASP A 130 -17.76 -19.49 1.24
C ASP A 130 -18.70 -19.23 0.05
N PRO A 131 -19.22 -18.00 -0.15
CA PRO A 131 -20.34 -17.80 -1.06
C PRO A 131 -19.95 -17.97 -2.52
N SER A 132 -18.67 -17.78 -2.86
CA SER A 132 -18.14 -18.02 -4.22
C SER A 132 -18.23 -19.49 -4.64
N ALA A 133 -18.21 -20.43 -3.69
CA ALA A 133 -18.37 -21.86 -3.95
C ALA A 133 -19.80 -22.22 -4.41
N ASN A 134 -20.78 -21.34 -4.13
CA ASN A 134 -22.16 -21.52 -4.56
C ASN A 134 -22.40 -20.99 -5.99
N CYS A 135 -21.43 -20.31 -6.59
CA CYS A 135 -21.51 -19.78 -7.94
C CYS A 135 -21.18 -20.84 -8.99
N SER A 136 -21.94 -20.86 -10.09
CA SER A 136 -21.55 -21.65 -11.26
C SER A 136 -20.19 -21.17 -11.78
N SER A 137 -19.39 -22.09 -12.31
CA SER A 137 -18.07 -21.76 -12.88
C SER A 137 -18.14 -20.80 -14.07
N THR A 138 -19.32 -20.68 -14.70
CA THR A 138 -19.58 -19.77 -15.82
C THR A 138 -20.19 -18.43 -15.40
N THR A 139 -20.50 -18.24 -14.11
CA THR A 139 -21.08 -16.98 -13.61
C THR A 139 -20.05 -15.86 -13.67
N SER A 140 -20.45 -14.72 -14.24
CA SER A 140 -19.67 -13.49 -14.29
C SER A 140 -20.64 -12.28 -14.28
N PRO A 141 -20.35 -11.20 -13.53
CA PRO A 141 -19.18 -11.02 -12.65
C PRO A 141 -19.27 -11.86 -11.37
N ARG A 142 -18.11 -12.22 -10.81
CA ARG A 142 -17.98 -12.98 -9.56
C ARG A 142 -16.88 -12.41 -8.68
N PHE A 143 -17.01 -12.60 -7.36
CA PHE A 143 -16.03 -12.24 -6.35
C PHE A 143 -15.51 -13.48 -5.63
N ASP A 144 -14.25 -13.83 -5.88
CA ASP A 144 -13.56 -14.97 -5.29
C ASP A 144 -12.48 -14.50 -4.30
N ILE A 145 -12.37 -15.18 -3.17
CA ILE A 145 -11.23 -15.05 -2.25
C ILE A 145 -10.34 -16.28 -2.44
N VAL A 146 -9.05 -16.06 -2.69
CA VAL A 146 -8.08 -17.11 -3.02
C VAL A 146 -6.88 -17.05 -2.08
N ARG A 147 -6.49 -18.22 -1.56
CA ARG A 147 -5.40 -18.38 -0.60
C ARG A 147 -4.36 -19.36 -1.11
N ILE A 148 -3.52 -18.91 -2.03
CA ILE A 148 -2.55 -19.77 -2.76
C ILE A 148 -1.56 -20.44 -1.81
N GLN A 149 -1.14 -19.72 -0.77
CA GLN A 149 -0.10 -20.15 0.18
C GLN A 149 -0.67 -20.41 1.58
N GLY A 150 -1.96 -20.70 1.67
CA GLY A 150 -2.70 -20.80 2.94
C GLY A 150 -3.30 -19.46 3.37
N GLY A 151 -4.29 -19.53 4.25
CA GLY A 151 -4.96 -18.35 4.78
C GLY A 151 -4.08 -17.59 5.79
N PRO A 152 -4.47 -16.36 6.14
CA PRO A 152 -3.82 -15.60 7.21
C PRO A 152 -3.73 -16.42 8.51
N PRO A 153 -2.67 -16.22 9.32
CA PRO A 153 -2.64 -16.75 10.67
C PRO A 153 -3.84 -16.21 11.48
N PRO A 154 -4.32 -16.96 12.50
CA PRO A 154 -5.42 -16.51 13.34
C PRO A 154 -5.15 -15.13 13.97
N VAL A 155 -6.18 -14.29 14.06
CA VAL A 155 -6.12 -13.02 14.79
C VAL A 155 -6.29 -13.27 16.29
N PRO A 156 -5.46 -12.67 17.16
CA PRO A 156 -4.31 -11.84 16.82
C PRO A 156 -3.06 -12.69 16.52
N PRO A 157 -2.12 -12.19 15.69
CA PRO A 157 -0.80 -12.81 15.60
C PRO A 157 -0.17 -12.95 17.00
N PRO A 158 0.67 -13.97 17.26
CA PRO A 158 1.37 -14.12 18.54
C PRO A 158 2.05 -12.80 18.92
N PRO A 159 2.14 -12.44 20.21
CA PRO A 159 2.74 -11.18 20.64
C PRO A 159 4.18 -11.07 20.11
N SER A 160 4.33 -10.35 19.00
CA SER A 160 5.60 -10.03 18.39
C SER A 160 6.08 -8.74 19.04
N ASN A 161 7.34 -8.70 19.47
CA ASN A 161 8.04 -7.46 19.84
C ASN A 161 8.29 -6.56 18.59
N GLY A 162 7.37 -6.59 17.62
CA GLY A 162 7.47 -5.98 16.31
C GLY A 162 6.85 -4.59 16.24
N THR A 163 6.91 -4.00 15.06
CA THR A 163 6.58 -2.59 14.79
C THR A 163 5.09 -2.26 14.77
N GLY A 164 4.19 -3.25 14.98
CA GLY A 164 2.74 -3.09 14.83
C GLY A 164 2.22 -3.22 13.39
N LEU A 165 3.10 -3.49 12.40
CA LEU A 165 2.74 -3.66 10.99
C LEU A 165 1.89 -4.93 10.68
N GLU A 166 1.79 -5.85 11.64
CA GLU A 166 0.95 -7.04 11.56
C GLU A 166 -0.48 -6.79 12.11
N ALA A 167 -0.83 -5.55 12.46
CA ALA A 167 -2.18 -5.20 12.90
C ALA A 167 -3.16 -5.26 11.72
N HIS A 168 -4.09 -6.23 11.75
CA HIS A 168 -5.02 -6.53 10.65
C HIS A 168 -6.01 -5.41 10.30
N ASN A 169 -6.28 -4.48 11.22
CA ASN A 169 -7.28 -3.42 11.02
C ASN A 169 -6.89 -2.38 9.96
N LEU A 170 -5.60 -2.18 9.70
CA LEU A 170 -5.15 -1.31 8.59
C LEU A 170 -5.21 -2.04 7.25
N TRP A 171 -4.98 -3.35 7.26
CA TRP A 171 -5.11 -4.20 6.08
C TRP A 171 -6.57 -4.36 5.66
N ASP A 172 -7.51 -4.38 6.61
CA ASP A 172 -8.95 -4.43 6.28
C ASP A 172 -9.39 -3.21 5.45
N LEU A 173 -8.84 -2.03 5.74
CA LEU A 173 -9.10 -0.80 4.98
C LEU A 173 -8.51 -0.88 3.57
N GLU A 174 -7.27 -1.36 3.44
CA GLU A 174 -6.58 -1.54 2.16
C GLU A 174 -7.33 -2.52 1.25
N VAL A 175 -7.70 -3.68 1.80
CA VAL A 175 -8.45 -4.72 1.08
C VAL A 175 -9.79 -4.18 0.57
N SER A 176 -10.49 -3.39 1.40
CA SER A 176 -11.76 -2.76 1.00
C SER A 176 -11.53 -1.74 -0.11
N LEU A 177 -10.54 -0.86 0.05
CA LEU A 177 -10.17 0.14 -0.94
C LEU A 177 -9.87 -0.52 -2.30
N ASP A 178 -9.00 -1.51 -2.34
CA ASP A 178 -8.56 -2.14 -3.58
C ASP A 178 -9.70 -2.87 -4.29
N VAL A 179 -10.45 -3.71 -3.58
CA VAL A 179 -11.56 -4.51 -4.15
C VAL A 179 -12.69 -3.61 -4.64
N GLU A 180 -13.12 -2.65 -3.83
CA GLU A 180 -14.24 -1.77 -4.15
C GLU A 180 -13.93 -0.87 -5.36
N TRP A 181 -12.72 -0.30 -5.42
CA TRP A 181 -12.33 0.57 -6.54
C TRP A 181 -11.99 -0.21 -7.82
N ALA A 182 -11.43 -1.41 -7.72
CA ALA A 182 -11.27 -2.30 -8.88
C ALA A 182 -12.65 -2.62 -9.49
N HIS A 183 -13.62 -2.98 -8.66
CA HIS A 183 -14.99 -3.26 -9.09
C HIS A 183 -15.70 -2.01 -9.64
N ALA A 184 -15.61 -0.86 -8.97
CA ALA A 184 -16.18 0.39 -9.46
C ALA A 184 -15.66 0.79 -10.84
N THR A 185 -14.37 0.55 -11.10
CA THR A 185 -13.71 0.89 -12.37
C THR A 185 -14.10 -0.08 -13.49
N ALA A 186 -14.22 -1.38 -13.18
CA ALA A 186 -14.62 -2.43 -14.11
C ALA A 186 -15.80 -3.27 -13.56
N PRO A 187 -17.04 -2.72 -13.56
CA PRO A 187 -18.16 -3.31 -12.82
C PRO A 187 -18.62 -4.70 -13.27
N LEU A 188 -18.17 -5.17 -14.44
CA LEU A 188 -18.51 -6.49 -14.97
C LEU A 188 -17.29 -7.39 -15.13
N ALA A 189 -16.14 -7.02 -14.54
CA ALA A 189 -15.02 -7.93 -14.36
C ALA A 189 -15.29 -8.93 -13.23
N ASN A 190 -14.61 -10.07 -13.28
CA ASN A 190 -14.46 -10.91 -12.10
C ASN A 190 -13.37 -10.30 -11.21
N ILE A 191 -13.61 -10.27 -9.91
CA ILE A 191 -12.63 -9.82 -8.92
C ILE A 191 -12.14 -11.03 -8.13
N MET A 192 -10.82 -11.17 -8.06
CA MET A 192 -10.15 -12.22 -7.30
C MET A 192 -9.30 -11.55 -6.22
N LEU A 193 -9.77 -11.56 -4.98
CA LEU A 193 -8.96 -11.14 -3.83
C LEU A 193 -8.01 -12.28 -3.48
N VAL A 194 -6.71 -12.00 -3.52
CA VAL A 194 -5.63 -12.94 -3.28
C VAL A 194 -5.03 -12.62 -1.92
N GLU A 195 -5.43 -13.37 -0.92
CA GLU A 195 -4.96 -13.18 0.46
C GLU A 195 -3.63 -13.90 0.66
N THR A 196 -2.63 -13.16 1.11
CA THR A 196 -1.34 -13.72 1.49
C THR A 196 -1.25 -13.87 3.01
N PRO A 197 -0.55 -14.90 3.53
CA PRO A 197 -0.48 -15.16 4.97
C PRO A 197 0.51 -14.24 5.71
N THR A 198 0.96 -13.17 5.07
CA THR A 198 2.04 -12.30 5.54
C THR A 198 1.66 -10.84 5.33
N ALA A 199 2.11 -9.99 6.25
CA ALA A 199 2.10 -8.55 6.03
C ALA A 199 3.12 -8.20 4.94
N GLU A 200 2.86 -7.11 4.23
CA GLU A 200 3.91 -6.37 3.56
C GLU A 200 4.87 -5.85 4.64
N VAL A 201 6.12 -6.31 4.60
CA VAL A 201 7.16 -5.79 5.50
C VAL A 201 8.34 -5.30 4.68
N LEU A 202 8.94 -4.19 5.12
CA LEU A 202 10.05 -3.56 4.42
C LEU A 202 11.21 -4.56 4.18
N GLY A 203 11.59 -4.72 2.90
CA GLY A 203 12.65 -5.62 2.44
C GLY A 203 12.13 -6.93 1.82
N VAL A 204 12.80 -8.05 2.14
CA VAL A 204 12.61 -9.36 1.46
C VAL A 204 11.51 -10.22 2.09
N GLN A 205 11.26 -10.03 3.39
CA GLN A 205 10.26 -10.82 4.11
C GLN A 205 8.86 -10.38 3.64
N GLY A 206 7.93 -11.30 3.39
CA GLY A 206 6.59 -10.99 2.86
C GLY A 206 6.52 -10.89 1.32
N PHE A 207 7.39 -10.08 0.71
CA PHE A 207 7.40 -9.85 -0.74
C PHE A 207 7.49 -11.14 -1.55
N GLN A 208 8.37 -12.06 -1.16
CA GLN A 208 8.53 -13.31 -1.91
C GLN A 208 7.22 -14.13 -1.93
N GLN A 209 6.41 -14.10 -0.87
CA GLN A 209 5.12 -14.77 -0.89
C GLN A 209 4.14 -14.05 -1.82
N MET A 210 4.02 -12.73 -1.76
CA MET A 210 3.18 -11.97 -2.69
C MET A 210 3.54 -12.25 -4.15
N MET A 211 4.84 -12.19 -4.49
CA MET A 211 5.29 -12.50 -5.85
C MET A 211 5.07 -13.97 -6.25
N ASN A 212 5.15 -14.92 -5.31
CA ASN A 212 4.85 -16.33 -5.58
C ASN A 212 3.36 -16.55 -5.85
N ALA A 213 2.49 -15.85 -5.12
CA ALA A 213 1.05 -15.86 -5.35
C ALA A 213 0.73 -15.34 -6.76
N GLU A 214 1.35 -14.23 -7.16
CA GLU A 214 1.22 -13.69 -8.51
C GLU A 214 1.72 -14.65 -9.59
N GLN A 215 2.91 -15.24 -9.39
CA GLN A 215 3.44 -16.22 -10.33
C GLN A 215 2.46 -17.38 -10.54
N ALA A 216 1.89 -17.91 -9.46
CA ALA A 216 0.91 -18.98 -9.55
C ALA A 216 -0.37 -18.55 -10.31
N LEU A 217 -0.80 -17.29 -10.19
CA LEU A 217 -1.92 -16.76 -10.97
C LEU A 217 -1.57 -16.63 -12.46
N ILE A 218 -0.40 -16.10 -12.77
CA ILE A 218 0.13 -15.96 -14.14
C ILE A 218 0.21 -17.33 -14.81
N ASP A 219 0.79 -18.31 -14.11
CA ASP A 219 0.93 -19.68 -14.60
C ASP A 219 -0.43 -20.38 -14.78
N SER A 220 -1.42 -20.03 -13.95
CA SER A 220 -2.77 -20.59 -14.07
C SER A 220 -3.54 -20.12 -15.30
N GLY A 221 -3.15 -18.99 -15.90
CA GLY A 221 -3.86 -18.36 -17.02
C GLY A 221 -5.27 -17.84 -16.68
N ARG A 222 -5.58 -17.66 -15.39
CA ARG A 222 -6.93 -17.27 -14.90
C ARG A 222 -7.10 -15.75 -14.69
N VAL A 223 -6.03 -14.97 -14.84
CA VAL A 223 -6.01 -13.53 -14.56
C VAL A 223 -5.60 -12.76 -15.81
N ASP A 224 -6.20 -11.58 -16.00
CA ASP A 224 -5.84 -10.63 -17.07
C ASP A 224 -5.08 -9.42 -16.52
N VAL A 225 -5.39 -9.04 -15.27
CA VAL A 225 -4.84 -7.88 -14.59
C VAL A 225 -4.46 -8.26 -13.16
N ILE A 226 -3.31 -7.80 -12.68
CA ILE A 226 -2.88 -7.87 -11.29
C ILE A 226 -2.73 -6.42 -10.78
N SER A 227 -3.37 -6.10 -9.66
CA SER A 227 -3.24 -4.85 -8.92
C SER A 227 -2.44 -5.09 -7.64
N GLN A 228 -1.39 -4.31 -7.44
CA GLN A 228 -0.47 -4.39 -6.31
C GLN A 228 -0.50 -3.07 -5.52
N SER A 229 -1.13 -3.08 -4.34
CA SER A 229 -1.05 -1.99 -3.37
C SER A 229 -0.08 -2.33 -2.24
N PHE A 230 1.09 -2.84 -2.63
CA PHE A 230 2.21 -3.11 -1.72
C PHE A 230 3.52 -2.65 -2.35
N GLY A 231 4.47 -2.16 -1.54
CA GLY A 231 5.73 -1.62 -2.05
C GLY A 231 6.78 -1.29 -0.99
N SER A 232 7.99 -1.84 -1.15
CA SER A 232 9.15 -1.48 -0.32
C SER A 232 10.10 -0.58 -1.11
N GLY A 233 10.70 0.40 -0.43
CA GLY A 233 11.79 1.20 -1.03
C GLY A 233 12.92 0.30 -1.53
N GLU A 234 13.39 0.49 -2.77
CA GLU A 234 14.40 -0.38 -3.40
C GLU A 234 15.69 -0.50 -2.58
N GLY A 235 16.06 0.55 -1.84
CA GLY A 235 17.21 0.55 -0.94
C GLY A 235 17.09 -0.41 0.25
N ALA A 236 15.87 -0.83 0.62
CA ALA A 236 15.64 -1.83 1.66
C ALA A 236 16.18 -3.23 1.29
N PHE A 237 16.45 -3.46 0.00
CA PHE A 237 17.09 -4.68 -0.51
C PHE A 237 18.63 -4.67 -0.39
N ASN A 238 19.22 -3.73 0.37
CA ASN A 238 20.66 -3.65 0.67
C ASN A 238 21.57 -3.66 -0.58
N ASN A 239 21.21 -2.92 -1.64
CA ASN A 239 21.88 -2.94 -2.96
C ASN A 239 21.88 -4.32 -3.65
N GLY A 240 21.03 -5.25 -3.22
CA GLY A 240 20.91 -6.58 -3.76
C GLY A 240 20.18 -6.59 -5.10
N LEU A 241 20.87 -6.21 -6.19
CA LEU A 241 20.33 -6.33 -7.56
C LEU A 241 19.83 -7.75 -7.85
N ALA A 242 20.45 -8.78 -7.26
CA ALA A 242 19.99 -10.16 -7.36
C ALA A 242 18.59 -10.35 -6.78
N SER A 243 18.31 -9.81 -5.58
CA SER A 243 16.99 -9.88 -4.95
C SER A 243 15.94 -9.15 -5.78
N LEU A 244 16.26 -7.96 -6.29
CA LEU A 244 15.35 -7.22 -7.19
C LEU A 244 15.10 -7.99 -8.50
N LYS A 245 16.12 -8.62 -9.08
CA LYS A 245 15.97 -9.46 -10.28
C LYS A 245 15.14 -10.72 -10.03
N GLN A 246 15.19 -11.27 -8.81
CA GLN A 246 14.34 -12.40 -8.45
C GLN A 246 12.86 -12.00 -8.43
N LEU A 247 12.54 -10.84 -7.83
CA LEU A 247 11.17 -10.31 -7.85
C LEU A 247 10.73 -9.89 -9.26
N ARG A 248 11.68 -9.48 -10.12
CA ARG A 248 11.41 -9.09 -11.51
C ARG A 248 10.83 -10.22 -12.37
N GLN A 249 11.09 -11.48 -12.04
CA GLN A 249 10.74 -12.61 -12.91
C GLN A 249 9.23 -12.70 -13.16
N SER A 250 8.39 -12.50 -12.15
CA SER A 250 6.94 -12.54 -12.32
C SER A 250 6.43 -11.47 -13.28
N PHE A 251 7.04 -10.28 -13.32
CA PHE A 251 6.69 -9.23 -14.28
C PHE A 251 7.08 -9.61 -15.73
N VAL A 252 8.20 -10.32 -15.91
CA VAL A 252 8.63 -10.84 -17.22
C VAL A 252 7.65 -11.90 -17.70
N ASP A 253 7.25 -12.80 -16.81
CA ASP A 253 6.32 -13.89 -17.13
C ASP A 253 4.90 -13.34 -17.37
N ALA A 254 4.45 -12.36 -16.59
CA ALA A 254 3.20 -11.63 -16.81
C ALA A 254 3.16 -11.03 -18.22
N GLN A 255 4.23 -10.37 -18.65
CA GLN A 255 4.33 -9.83 -20.02
C GLN A 255 4.20 -10.95 -21.07
N ALA A 256 4.90 -12.06 -20.89
CA ALA A 256 4.86 -13.20 -21.80
C ALA A 256 3.44 -13.83 -21.88
N HIS A 257 2.71 -13.81 -20.77
CA HIS A 257 1.35 -14.32 -20.64
C HIS A 257 0.27 -13.26 -20.96
N LYS A 258 0.66 -12.03 -21.33
CA LYS A 258 -0.23 -10.88 -21.60
C LYS A 258 -1.09 -10.45 -20.40
N VAL A 259 -0.57 -10.66 -19.19
CA VAL A 259 -1.14 -10.15 -17.95
C VAL A 259 -0.61 -8.75 -17.70
N SER A 260 -1.50 -7.79 -17.44
CA SER A 260 -1.10 -6.42 -17.06
C SER A 260 -0.89 -6.35 -15.56
N VAL A 261 0.22 -5.76 -15.12
CA VAL A 261 0.52 -5.57 -13.69
C VAL A 261 0.60 -4.08 -13.38
N PHE A 262 -0.18 -3.63 -12.40
CA PHE A 262 -0.18 -2.25 -11.90
C PHE A 262 0.31 -2.26 -10.45
N ALA A 263 1.34 -1.46 -10.16
CA ALA A 263 1.91 -1.32 -8.83
C ALA A 263 1.77 0.13 -8.35
N SER A 264 1.37 0.31 -7.09
CA SER A 264 1.41 1.63 -6.45
C SER A 264 2.85 2.12 -6.33
N SER A 265 3.05 3.45 -6.43
CA SER A 265 4.39 4.05 -6.31
C SER A 265 4.85 4.24 -4.86
N GLY A 266 3.97 3.95 -3.90
CA GLY A 266 4.13 4.20 -2.47
C GLY A 266 3.66 5.58 -2.01
N ASP A 267 3.30 5.67 -0.73
CA ASP A 267 2.72 6.87 -0.09
C ASP A 267 3.76 7.76 0.62
N GLY A 268 5.01 7.31 0.68
CA GLY A 268 6.11 8.01 1.35
C GLY A 268 6.77 9.13 0.52
N GLY A 269 6.15 9.55 -0.58
CA GLY A 269 6.71 10.53 -1.52
C GLY A 269 8.10 10.15 -2.04
N SER A 270 8.94 11.14 -2.35
CA SER A 270 10.29 10.90 -2.88
C SER A 270 11.26 10.26 -1.89
N THR A 271 10.94 10.28 -0.59
CA THR A 271 11.81 9.73 0.45
C THR A 271 11.61 8.24 0.64
N ASN A 272 10.35 7.77 0.54
CA ASN A 272 9.90 6.41 0.82
C ASN A 272 10.38 5.84 2.19
N ALA A 273 9.75 4.79 2.70
CA ALA A 273 10.21 4.13 3.91
C ALA A 273 11.46 3.29 3.60
N MET A 274 12.60 3.67 4.17
CA MET A 274 13.85 2.92 4.07
C MET A 274 14.06 2.10 5.34
N LYS A 275 14.50 0.86 5.21
CA LYS A 275 14.95 0.07 6.38
C LYS A 275 16.23 0.69 6.93
N THR A 276 16.13 1.54 7.95
CA THR A 276 17.29 2.08 8.65
C THR A 276 17.95 0.96 9.45
N ARG A 277 19.26 0.76 9.26
CA ARG A 277 20.04 -0.09 10.16
C ARG A 277 19.97 0.53 11.56
N ALA A 278 19.45 -0.22 12.53
CA ALA A 278 19.67 0.05 13.95
C ALA A 278 21.14 -0.22 14.30
#